data_AF-U4UYL6-F1
#
_entry.id   AF-U4UYL6-F1
#
_cell.length_a   1.000
_cell.length_b   1.000
_cell.length_c   1.000
_cell.angle_alpha   90.00
_cell.angle_beta   90.00
_cell.angle_gamma   90.00
#
_symmetry.space_group_name_H-M   'P 1'
#
loop_
_entity.id
_entity.type
_entity.pdbx_description
1 polymer ?
#
loop_
_entity_poly.entity_id
_entity_poly.type
_entity_poly.pdbx_seq_one_letter_code
_entity_poly.pdbx_strand_id
1 'polypeptide(L)'
;MTGRSIGTSLYDAEGAKIIGKLLEKAQKNNVQIHLPVDFITAEKFDEKAQSSCASVESGIPEGWMGLDVGQKTIEQFKEPIRRAKVIVWNGPAGVFEWDKFANGTKAIMDEVVAVTQKGAITIIGGGDTATCAAKWGTEDKVSHVSTGGGASLELLEGKVLPGVAALSDA
;
A
#
# COMPACT_ATOMS: atom_id res chain seq x y z
N MET A 1 8.20 -8.12 -18.15
CA MET A 1 7.08 -7.19 -17.94
C MET A 1 6.96 -6.33 -19.18
N THR A 2 5.83 -6.36 -19.86
CA THR A 2 5.55 -5.47 -20.99
C THR A 2 5.38 -4.06 -20.44
N GLY A 3 6.17 -3.10 -20.94
CA GLY A 3 6.03 -1.69 -20.58
C GLY A 3 4.67 -1.20 -21.06
N ARG A 4 3.70 -1.10 -20.16
CA ARG A 4 2.37 -0.55 -20.44
C ARG A 4 2.37 0.93 -20.03
N SER A 5 1.63 1.76 -20.76
CA SER A 5 1.59 3.20 -20.49
C SER A 5 1.10 3.47 -19.07
N ILE A 6 1.86 4.28 -18.34
CA ILE A 6 1.50 4.81 -17.03
C ILE A 6 1.04 6.27 -17.10
N GLY A 7 0.98 6.85 -18.31
CA GLY A 7 0.77 8.28 -18.51
C GLY A 7 1.80 9.10 -17.74
N THR A 8 1.31 10.05 -16.94
CA THR A 8 2.10 10.94 -16.08
C THR A 8 2.17 10.47 -14.62
N SER A 9 1.81 9.20 -14.35
CA SER A 9 1.91 8.64 -13.00
C SER A 9 3.35 8.66 -12.48
N LEU A 10 3.50 8.70 -11.15
CA LEU A 10 4.80 8.71 -10.50
C LEU A 10 5.64 7.49 -10.91
N TYR A 11 6.88 7.74 -11.32
CA TYR A 11 7.82 6.71 -11.74
C TYR A 11 9.23 6.97 -11.20
N ASP A 12 9.75 6.03 -10.42
CA ASP A 12 11.13 6.03 -9.97
C ASP A 12 12.00 5.20 -10.93
N ALA A 13 12.78 5.90 -11.77
CA ALA A 13 13.66 5.27 -12.74
C ALA A 13 14.82 4.49 -12.11
N GLU A 14 15.29 4.87 -10.92
CA GLU A 14 16.35 4.14 -10.21
C GLU A 14 15.79 2.88 -9.56
N GLY A 15 14.65 3.00 -8.85
CA GLY A 15 13.93 1.86 -8.28
C GLY A 15 13.52 0.83 -9.33
N ALA A 16 13.12 1.26 -10.52
CA ALA A 16 12.75 0.36 -11.63
C ALA A 16 13.88 -0.62 -12.01
N LYS A 17 15.15 -0.23 -11.86
CA LYS A 17 16.32 -1.06 -12.21
C LYS A 17 16.44 -2.31 -11.34
N ILE A 18 15.93 -2.28 -10.10
CA ILE A 18 16.03 -3.41 -9.16
C ILE A 18 14.81 -4.34 -9.17
N ILE A 19 13.70 -3.93 -9.79
CA ILE A 19 12.42 -4.68 -9.78
C ILE A 19 12.58 -6.10 -10.32
N GLY A 20 13.31 -6.29 -11.43
CA GLY A 20 13.53 -7.63 -11.99
C GLY A 20 14.17 -8.60 -10.99
N LYS A 21 15.20 -8.15 -10.27
CA LYS A 21 15.88 -8.93 -9.23
C LYS A 21 14.95 -9.22 -8.03
N LEU A 22 14.10 -8.27 -7.66
CA LEU A 22 13.13 -8.46 -6.57
C LEU A 22 12.07 -9.50 -6.91
N LEU A 23 11.54 -9.47 -8.14
CA LEU A 23 10.55 -10.45 -8.61
C LEU A 23 11.15 -11.86 -8.66
N GLU A 24 12.37 -12.00 -9.17
CA GLU A 24 13.09 -13.28 -9.17
C GLU A 24 13.32 -13.80 -7.74
N LYS A 25 13.72 -12.91 -6.81
CA LYS A 25 13.91 -13.26 -5.41
C LYS A 25 12.59 -13.69 -4.76
N ALA A 26 11.50 -12.98 -5.02
CA ALA A 26 10.18 -13.32 -4.52
C ALA A 26 9.75 -14.71 -5.01
N GLN A 27 9.90 -14.97 -6.31
CA GLN A 27 9.60 -16.28 -6.90
C GLN A 27 10.45 -17.40 -6.26
N LYS A 28 11.76 -17.19 -6.09
CA LYS A 28 12.66 -18.16 -5.43
C LYS A 28 12.26 -18.47 -3.98
N ASN A 29 11.67 -17.51 -3.28
CA ASN A 29 11.21 -17.66 -1.91
C ASN A 29 9.71 -18.01 -1.80
N ASN A 30 9.08 -18.38 -2.92
CA ASN A 30 7.65 -18.70 -3.00
C ASN A 30 6.74 -17.58 -2.46
N VAL A 31 7.16 -16.32 -2.63
CA VAL A 31 6.41 -15.13 -2.25
C VAL A 31 5.57 -14.68 -3.43
N GLN A 32 4.25 -14.62 -3.23
CA GLN A 32 3.31 -14.09 -4.22
C GLN A 32 3.24 -12.57 -4.11
N ILE A 33 3.55 -11.87 -5.21
CA ILE A 33 3.41 -10.41 -5.32
C ILE A 33 2.09 -10.11 -6.04
N HIS A 34 1.24 -9.35 -5.38
CA HIS A 34 -0.01 -8.84 -5.95
C HIS A 34 0.20 -7.38 -6.38
N LEU A 35 -0.12 -7.07 -7.63
CA LEU A 35 -0.02 -5.72 -8.19
C LEU A 35 -1.40 -5.25 -8.66
N PRO A 36 -1.67 -3.94 -8.66
CA PRO A 36 -2.89 -3.39 -9.24
C PRO A 36 -3.10 -3.80 -10.71
N VAL A 37 -4.36 -4.03 -11.06
CA VAL A 37 -4.80 -4.35 -12.44
C VAL A 37 -5.61 -3.23 -13.07
N ASP A 38 -6.09 -2.29 -12.26
CA ASP A 38 -6.84 -1.10 -12.65
C ASP A 38 -6.65 0.02 -11.64
N PHE A 39 -6.95 1.24 -12.08
CA PHE A 39 -6.64 2.48 -11.38
C PHE A 39 -7.79 3.48 -11.53
N ILE A 40 -7.99 4.31 -10.51
CA ILE A 40 -8.70 5.58 -10.64
C ILE A 40 -7.69 6.62 -11.10
N THR A 41 -8.00 7.28 -12.21
CA THR A 41 -7.10 8.23 -12.87
C THR A 41 -7.62 9.65 -12.78
N ALA A 42 -6.72 10.62 -12.90
CA ALA A 42 -7.04 12.04 -12.99
C ALA A 42 -6.17 12.75 -14.04
N GLU A 43 -6.67 13.85 -14.60
CA GLU A 43 -5.94 14.69 -15.56
C GLU A 43 -4.84 15.55 -14.91
N LYS A 44 -4.87 15.71 -13.58
CA LYS A 44 -3.86 16.43 -12.79
C LYS A 44 -3.92 16.01 -11.32
N PHE A 45 -2.86 16.28 -10.57
CA PHE A 45 -2.79 16.07 -9.12
C PHE A 45 -3.55 17.18 -8.38
N ASP A 46 -4.88 17.05 -8.31
CA ASP A 46 -5.79 18.02 -7.71
C ASP A 46 -7.06 17.32 -7.23
N GLU A 47 -7.54 17.64 -6.03
CA GLU A 47 -8.78 17.11 -5.44
C GLU A 47 -9.99 17.24 -6.39
N LYS A 48 -10.05 18.35 -7.13
CA LYS A 48 -11.15 18.71 -8.04
C LYS A 48 -10.91 18.30 -9.48
N ALA A 49 -9.80 17.62 -9.79
CA ALA A 49 -9.51 17.15 -11.14
C ALA A 49 -10.64 16.27 -11.70
N GLN A 50 -10.83 16.31 -13.02
CA GLN A 50 -11.65 15.30 -13.68
C GLN A 50 -11.03 13.92 -13.46
N SER A 51 -11.85 12.96 -13.02
CA SER A 51 -11.42 11.57 -12.82
C SER A 51 -12.02 10.63 -13.84
N SER A 52 -11.30 9.53 -14.09
CA SER A 52 -11.73 8.41 -14.92
C SER A 52 -11.18 7.12 -14.33
N CYS A 53 -11.25 6.03 -15.09
CA CYS A 53 -10.61 4.78 -14.75
C CYS A 53 -9.76 4.27 -15.93
N ALA A 54 -8.71 3.52 -15.60
CA ALA A 54 -7.88 2.83 -16.58
C ALA A 54 -7.51 1.45 -16.06
N SER A 55 -7.30 0.51 -16.97
CA SER A 55 -6.74 -0.79 -16.64
C SER A 55 -5.28 -0.85 -17.04
N VAL A 56 -4.56 -1.79 -16.43
CA VAL A 56 -3.22 -2.14 -16.91
C VAL A 56 -3.27 -2.51 -18.40
N GLU A 57 -4.28 -3.26 -18.86
CA GLU A 57 -4.41 -3.69 -20.27
C GLU A 57 -4.60 -2.53 -21.24
N SER A 58 -5.46 -1.57 -20.89
CA SER A 58 -5.69 -0.36 -21.70
C SER A 58 -4.52 0.64 -21.62
N GLY A 59 -3.73 0.58 -20.55
CA GLY A 59 -2.80 1.63 -20.18
C GLY A 59 -3.52 2.87 -19.63
N ILE A 60 -2.76 3.73 -18.95
CA ILE A 60 -3.19 5.08 -18.55
C ILE A 60 -2.93 6.03 -19.73
N PRO A 61 -3.93 6.84 -20.15
CA PRO A 61 -3.75 7.81 -21.22
C PRO A 61 -2.65 8.84 -20.93
N GLU A 62 -2.03 9.37 -21.99
CA GLU A 62 -1.05 10.45 -21.87
C GLU A 62 -1.68 11.68 -21.20
N GLY A 63 -0.94 12.36 -20.32
CA GLY A 63 -1.43 13.48 -19.52
C GLY A 63 -2.32 13.10 -18.34
N TRP A 64 -2.70 11.82 -18.18
CA TRP A 64 -3.43 11.32 -17.02
C TRP A 64 -2.49 10.59 -16.07
N MET A 65 -2.87 10.47 -14.80
CA MET A 65 -2.11 9.76 -13.76
C MET A 65 -3.05 8.91 -12.90
N GLY A 66 -2.56 7.76 -12.41
CA GLY A 66 -3.26 6.94 -11.42
C GLY A 66 -3.08 7.53 -10.03
N LEU A 67 -4.19 7.80 -9.34
CA LEU A 67 -4.20 8.38 -7.99
C LEU A 67 -4.82 7.47 -6.93
N ASP A 68 -5.47 6.38 -7.32
CA ASP A 68 -5.94 5.32 -6.42
C ASP A 68 -6.04 4.00 -7.20
N VAL A 69 -6.12 2.88 -6.49
CA VAL A 69 -6.41 1.59 -7.10
C VAL A 69 -7.87 1.48 -7.53
N GLY A 70 -8.12 0.81 -8.65
CA GLY A 70 -9.46 0.61 -9.18
C GLY A 70 -10.22 -0.52 -8.47
N GLN A 71 -11.50 -0.67 -8.82
CA GLN A 71 -12.39 -1.63 -8.17
C GLN A 71 -11.92 -3.08 -8.34
N LYS A 72 -11.39 -3.47 -9.50
CA LYS A 72 -10.93 -4.84 -9.71
C LYS A 72 -9.75 -5.17 -8.82
N THR A 73 -8.84 -4.21 -8.65
CA THR A 73 -7.69 -4.32 -7.74
C THR A 73 -8.15 -4.45 -6.29
N ILE A 74 -9.12 -3.63 -5.87
CA ILE A 74 -9.71 -3.72 -4.52
C ILE A 74 -10.22 -5.14 -4.28
N GLU A 75 -11.02 -5.70 -5.20
CA GLU A 75 -11.55 -7.07 -5.05
C GLU A 75 -10.42 -8.12 -5.00
N GLN A 76 -9.37 -7.96 -5.81
CA GLN A 76 -8.22 -8.87 -5.79
C GLN A 76 -7.43 -8.81 -4.48
N PHE A 77 -7.33 -7.63 -3.86
CA PHE A 77 -6.60 -7.47 -2.60
C PHE A 77 -7.34 -8.02 -1.38
N LYS A 78 -8.67 -8.18 -1.44
CA LYS A 78 -9.44 -8.78 -0.33
C LYS A 78 -8.98 -10.19 0.00
N GLU A 79 -8.73 -11.02 -1.00
CA GLU A 79 -8.37 -12.42 -0.81
C GLU A 79 -7.04 -12.61 -0.03
N PRO A 80 -5.90 -11.98 -0.42
CA PRO A 80 -4.67 -12.10 0.34
C PRO A 80 -4.77 -11.50 1.74
N ILE A 81 -5.55 -10.43 1.94
CA ILE A 81 -5.81 -9.86 3.27
C ILE A 81 -6.58 -10.85 4.15
N ARG A 82 -7.67 -11.43 3.63
CA ARG A 82 -8.55 -12.35 4.37
C ARG A 82 -7.89 -13.63 4.84
N ARG A 83 -6.90 -14.13 4.10
CA ARG A 83 -6.15 -15.34 4.49
C ARG A 83 -4.96 -15.07 5.41
N ALA A 84 -4.56 -13.80 5.58
CA ALA A 84 -3.37 -13.45 6.34
C ALA A 84 -3.58 -13.65 7.84
N LYS A 85 -2.57 -14.22 8.52
CA LYS A 85 -2.53 -14.30 9.99
C LYS A 85 -1.79 -13.12 10.61
N VAL A 86 -0.87 -12.54 9.86
CA VAL A 86 -0.09 -11.36 10.22
C VAL A 86 -0.09 -10.43 9.02
N ILE A 87 -0.44 -9.16 9.25
CA ILE A 87 -0.41 -8.10 8.25
C ILE A 87 0.48 -7.00 8.77
N VAL A 88 1.44 -6.59 7.96
CA VAL A 88 2.17 -5.33 8.14
C VAL A 88 1.79 -4.44 6.97
N TRP A 89 1.19 -3.29 7.25
CA TRP A 89 0.74 -2.36 6.22
C TRP A 89 1.46 -1.02 6.36
N ASN A 90 2.16 -0.61 5.29
CA ASN A 90 2.82 0.68 5.18
C ASN A 90 2.56 1.31 3.80
N GLY A 91 1.90 2.47 3.80
CA GLY A 91 1.59 3.27 2.63
C GLY A 91 0.13 3.11 2.18
N PRO A 92 -0.63 4.19 2.01
CA PRO A 92 -1.97 4.14 1.43
C PRO A 92 -1.92 3.64 -0.03
N ALA A 93 -3.05 3.12 -0.54
CA ALA A 93 -3.15 2.63 -1.91
C ALA A 93 -3.44 3.73 -2.95
N GLY A 94 -3.73 4.93 -2.48
CA GLY A 94 -4.04 6.12 -3.26
C GLY A 94 -3.91 7.40 -2.44
N VAL A 95 -4.22 8.53 -3.05
CA VAL A 95 -4.22 9.88 -2.44
C VAL A 95 -5.43 10.02 -1.51
N PHE A 96 -5.34 9.36 -0.35
CA PHE A 96 -6.43 9.17 0.60
C PHE A 96 -6.96 10.47 1.23
N GLU A 97 -6.18 11.55 1.13
CA GLU A 97 -6.56 12.89 1.57
C GLU A 97 -7.82 13.38 0.85
N TRP A 98 -8.00 12.96 -0.40
CA TRP A 98 -9.11 13.37 -1.26
C TRP A 98 -10.12 12.23 -1.42
N ASP A 99 -11.38 12.47 -1.07
CA ASP A 99 -12.39 11.40 -1.03
C ASP A 99 -12.58 10.68 -2.37
N LYS A 100 -12.34 11.37 -3.49
CA LYS A 100 -12.37 10.82 -4.86
C LYS A 100 -11.30 9.74 -5.11
N PHE A 101 -10.20 9.76 -4.34
CA PHE A 101 -9.02 8.90 -4.50
C PHE A 101 -8.67 8.16 -3.19
N ALA A 102 -9.64 8.04 -2.28
CA ALA A 102 -9.47 7.40 -0.98
C ALA A 102 -10.12 6.01 -0.91
N ASN A 103 -10.88 5.60 -1.91
CA ASN A 103 -11.71 4.40 -1.86
C ASN A 103 -10.87 3.12 -1.73
N GLY A 104 -9.76 3.01 -2.46
CA GLY A 104 -8.85 1.88 -2.39
C GLY A 104 -8.24 1.72 -1.01
N THR A 105 -7.69 2.80 -0.47
CA THR A 105 -7.12 2.83 0.88
C THR A 105 -8.19 2.50 1.94
N LYS A 106 -9.40 3.05 1.82
CA LYS A 106 -10.50 2.77 2.75
C LYS A 106 -10.91 1.30 2.72
N ALA A 107 -11.06 0.73 1.53
CA ALA A 107 -11.45 -0.67 1.36
C ALA A 107 -10.41 -1.63 1.94
N ILE A 108 -9.12 -1.34 1.78
CA ILE A 108 -8.03 -2.10 2.42
C ILE A 108 -8.11 -1.98 3.94
N MET A 109 -8.30 -0.78 4.49
CA MET A 109 -8.45 -0.57 5.93
C MET A 109 -9.62 -1.39 6.51
N ASP A 110 -10.76 -1.39 5.83
CA ASP A 110 -11.94 -2.12 6.28
C ASP A 110 -11.71 -3.63 6.33
N GLU A 111 -11.03 -4.19 5.35
CA GLU A 111 -10.66 -5.62 5.36
C GLU A 111 -9.62 -5.93 6.44
N VAL A 112 -8.61 -5.07 6.63
CA VAL A 112 -7.60 -5.20 7.69
C VAL A 112 -8.25 -5.20 9.07
N VAL A 113 -9.16 -4.27 9.34
CA VAL A 113 -9.94 -4.23 10.58
C VAL A 113 -10.77 -5.51 10.74
N ALA A 114 -11.47 -5.92 9.68
CA ALA A 114 -12.33 -7.12 9.73
C ALA A 114 -11.54 -8.40 10.04
N VAL A 115 -10.31 -8.55 9.53
CA VAL A 115 -9.48 -9.72 9.86
C VAL A 115 -8.83 -9.61 11.23
N THR A 116 -8.56 -8.39 11.71
CA THR A 116 -8.07 -8.17 13.08
C THR A 116 -9.09 -8.67 14.10
N GLN A 117 -10.36 -8.32 13.89
CA GLN A 117 -11.47 -8.79 14.74
C GLN A 117 -11.63 -10.32 14.71
N LYS A 118 -11.12 -10.99 13.66
CA LYS A 118 -11.09 -12.46 13.53
C LYS A 118 -9.80 -13.08 14.09
N GLY A 119 -8.92 -12.30 14.69
CA GLY A 119 -7.71 -12.76 15.36
C GLY A 119 -6.41 -12.67 14.55
N ALA A 120 -6.42 -12.03 13.38
CA ALA A 120 -5.17 -11.71 12.69
C ALA A 120 -4.41 -10.61 13.44
N ILE A 121 -3.08 -10.71 13.49
CA ILE A 121 -2.22 -9.64 14.01
C ILE A 121 -2.06 -8.60 12.90
N THR A 122 -2.38 -7.34 13.17
CA THR A 122 -2.28 -6.25 12.19
C THR A 122 -1.43 -5.11 12.73
N ILE A 123 -0.40 -4.76 11.97
CA ILE A 123 0.56 -3.72 12.30
C ILE A 123 0.46 -2.64 11.22
N ILE A 124 -0.03 -1.46 11.62
CA ILE A 124 -0.01 -0.26 10.79
C ILE A 124 1.33 0.44 11.00
N GLY A 125 2.06 0.70 9.92
CA GLY A 125 3.33 1.42 9.94
C GLY A 125 3.35 2.59 8.96
N GLY A 126 4.12 3.63 9.29
CA GLY A 126 4.21 4.85 8.47
C GLY A 126 3.23 5.93 8.92
N GLY A 127 3.66 7.19 8.83
CA GLY A 127 2.85 8.35 9.24
C GLY A 127 1.55 8.48 8.46
N ASP A 128 1.58 8.23 7.15
CA ASP A 128 0.40 8.35 6.29
C ASP A 128 -0.63 7.25 6.59
N THR A 129 -0.17 5.99 6.77
CA THR A 129 -1.07 4.88 7.14
C THR A 129 -1.67 5.07 8.54
N ALA A 130 -0.90 5.63 9.49
CA ALA A 130 -1.42 6.00 10.80
C ALA A 130 -2.47 7.13 10.69
N THR A 131 -2.23 8.11 9.82
CA THR A 131 -3.20 9.19 9.52
C THR A 131 -4.48 8.63 8.88
N CYS A 132 -4.38 7.59 8.03
CA CYS A 132 -5.55 6.88 7.51
C CYS A 132 -6.37 6.24 8.64
N ALA A 133 -5.71 5.59 9.59
CA ALA A 133 -6.38 4.98 10.75
C ALA A 133 -7.12 6.02 11.60
N ALA A 134 -6.48 7.17 11.84
CA ALA A 134 -7.10 8.29 12.54
C ALA A 134 -8.28 8.89 11.76
N LYS A 135 -8.13 9.11 10.44
CA LYS A 135 -9.18 9.65 9.56
C LYS A 135 -10.48 8.83 9.65
N TRP A 136 -10.38 7.51 9.82
CA TRP A 136 -11.54 6.62 9.85
C TRP A 136 -11.86 6.03 11.24
N GLY A 137 -11.19 6.50 12.29
CA GLY A 137 -11.42 6.04 13.67
C GLY A 137 -11.23 4.52 13.79
N THR A 138 -10.10 4.02 13.30
CA THR A 138 -9.75 2.60 13.33
C THR A 138 -8.47 2.30 14.09
N GLU A 139 -7.88 3.28 14.78
CA GLU A 139 -6.63 3.11 15.54
C GLU A 139 -6.76 2.03 16.62
N ASP A 140 -7.93 1.96 17.28
CA ASP A 140 -8.27 0.99 18.30
C ASP A 140 -8.79 -0.35 17.75
N LYS A 141 -8.91 -0.46 16.42
CA LYS A 141 -9.45 -1.64 15.72
C LYS A 141 -8.38 -2.49 15.03
N VAL A 142 -7.12 -2.07 15.10
CA VAL A 142 -5.94 -2.80 14.61
C VAL A 142 -5.07 -3.23 15.80
N SER A 143 -4.19 -4.21 15.62
CA SER A 143 -3.39 -4.72 16.76
C SER A 143 -2.33 -3.73 17.23
N HIS A 144 -1.72 -2.97 16.32
CA HIS A 144 -0.73 -1.95 16.65
C HIS A 144 -0.66 -0.85 15.59
N VAL A 145 -0.63 0.41 16.04
CA VAL A 145 -0.29 1.57 15.20
C VAL A 145 1.11 2.04 15.57
N SER A 146 2.05 1.85 14.66
CA SER A 146 3.44 2.22 14.85
C SER A 146 3.71 3.64 14.37
N THR A 147 4.24 4.47 15.26
CA THR A 147 4.75 5.81 14.95
C THR A 147 6.19 5.81 14.42
N GLY A 148 6.83 4.64 14.39
CA GLY A 148 8.25 4.52 14.05
C GLY A 148 8.58 4.70 12.56
N GLY A 149 7.58 4.74 11.68
CA GLY A 149 7.75 4.97 10.24
C GLY A 149 8.89 4.15 9.64
N GLY A 150 9.97 4.82 9.21
CA GLY A 150 11.17 4.19 8.67
C GLY A 150 11.91 3.28 9.66
N ALA A 151 11.96 3.62 10.95
CA ALA A 151 12.61 2.78 11.96
C ALA A 151 11.90 1.41 12.11
N SER A 152 10.57 1.39 11.97
CA SER A 152 9.80 0.14 12.00
C SER A 152 10.07 -0.73 10.77
N LEU A 153 10.29 -0.12 9.60
CA LEU A 153 10.73 -0.86 8.40
C LEU A 153 12.15 -1.41 8.58
N GLU A 154 13.08 -0.62 9.10
CA GLU A 154 14.45 -1.08 9.36
C GLU A 154 14.50 -2.24 10.35
N LEU A 155 13.64 -2.20 11.37
CA LEU A 155 13.47 -3.32 12.30
C LEU A 155 12.99 -4.57 11.57
N LEU A 156 12.02 -4.44 10.65
CA LEU A 156 11.49 -5.56 9.85
C LEU A 156 12.47 -6.07 8.80
N GLU A 157 13.40 -5.23 8.35
CA GLU A 157 14.56 -5.64 7.54
C GLU A 157 15.54 -6.51 8.34
N GLY A 158 15.37 -6.62 9.66
CA GLY A 158 16.22 -7.38 10.57
C GLY A 158 17.46 -6.62 11.03
N LYS A 159 17.49 -5.28 10.87
CA LYS A 159 18.60 -4.46 11.35
C LYS A 159 18.54 -4.33 12.86
N VAL A 160 19.73 -4.27 13.48
CA VAL A 160 19.86 -3.87 14.88
C VAL A 160 19.68 -2.37 14.96
N LEU A 161 18.60 -1.92 15.59
CA LEU A 161 18.36 -0.51 15.81
C LEU A 161 19.30 0.01 16.91
N PRO A 162 20.15 1.03 16.65
CA PRO A 162 21.12 1.51 17.63
C PRO A 162 20.49 1.94 18.96
N GLY A 163 19.32 2.58 18.91
CA GLY A 163 18.59 3.00 20.11
C GLY A 163 18.04 1.83 20.93
N VAL A 164 17.68 0.71 20.29
CA VAL A 164 17.20 -0.50 20.99
C VAL A 164 18.40 -1.25 21.59
N ALA A 165 19.51 -1.34 20.86
CA ALA A 165 20.73 -2.00 21.33
C ALA A 165 21.39 -1.30 22.53
N ALA A 166 21.13 0.00 22.71
CA ALA A 166 21.63 0.76 23.85
C ALA A 166 20.83 0.54 25.14
N LEU A 167 19.67 -0.13 25.07
CA LEU A 167 18.88 -0.47 26.26
C LEU A 167 19.57 -1.58 27.05
N SER A 168 19.51 -1.50 28.38
CA SER A 168 19.94 -2.59 29.25
C SER A 168 18.90 -3.72 29.23
N ASP A 169 19.35 -4.96 29.39
CA ASP A 169 18.46 -6.10 29.57
C ASP A 169 17.60 -5.93 30.84
N ALA A 170 16.42 -6.55 30.84
CA ALA A 170 15.45 -6.50 31.93
C ALA A 170 15.87 -7.33 33.16
#